data_AF-A0A5D2PS14-F1
#
_entry.id   AF-A0A5D2PS14-F1
#
_cell.length_a   1.000
_cell.length_b   1.000
_cell.length_c   1.000
_cell.angle_alpha   90.00
_cell.angle_beta   90.00
_cell.angle_gamma   90.00
#
_symmetry.space_group_name_H-M   'P 1'
#
loop_
_entity.id
_entity.type
_entity.pdbx_description
1 polymer ?
#
loop_
_entity_poly.entity_id
_entity_poly.type
_entity_poly.pdbx_seq_one_letter_code
_entity_poly.pdbx_strand_id
1 'polypeptide(L)'
;MEHLGLPNRDDDEKAGVIAYKIAAHAADVAKGHPHAPARDDALSKARFGFRWLDQFALSLDPMTAMSFNDETLLSEGAKVAHFCSMCGPKFCSMKITEDVGN
;
A
#
# COMPACT_ATOMS: atom_id res chain seq x y z
N MET A 1 -5.85 16.06 -13.40
CA MET A 1 -7.18 16.37 -13.98
C MET A 1 -6.98 16.76 -15.45
N GLU A 2 -7.51 16.00 -16.41
CA GLU A 2 -7.29 16.29 -17.85
C GLU A 2 -8.34 17.28 -18.39
N HIS A 3 -7.98 18.06 -19.43
CA HIS A 3 -8.80 19.09 -20.08
C HIS A 3 -9.12 20.36 -19.27
N LEU A 4 -8.54 20.57 -18.09
CA LEU A 4 -8.80 21.78 -17.28
C LEU A 4 -7.64 22.79 -17.25
N GLY A 5 -6.43 22.38 -17.61
CA GLY A 5 -5.24 23.23 -17.58
C GLY A 5 -3.96 22.44 -17.83
N LEU A 6 -2.82 23.14 -17.80
CA LEU A 6 -1.52 22.49 -17.83
C LEU A 6 -1.28 21.80 -16.48
N PRO A 7 -0.81 20.54 -16.50
CA PRO A 7 -0.56 19.80 -15.26
C PRO A 7 0.59 20.43 -14.48
N ASN A 8 0.49 20.38 -13.16
CA ASN A 8 1.63 20.63 -12.28
C ASN A 8 2.39 19.32 -11.98
N ARG A 9 3.66 19.42 -11.57
CA ARG A 9 4.54 18.26 -11.35
C ARG A 9 4.05 17.32 -10.24
N ASP A 10 3.64 17.88 -9.11
CA ASP A 10 3.48 17.10 -7.88
C ASP A 10 2.11 16.43 -7.77
N ASP A 11 1.04 17.09 -8.21
CA ASP A 11 -0.32 16.57 -8.05
C ASP A 11 -0.85 15.93 -9.34
N ASP A 12 -0.65 16.56 -10.50
CA ASP A 12 -1.26 16.07 -11.75
C ASP A 12 -0.38 15.08 -12.51
N GLU A 13 0.92 15.36 -12.67
CA GLU A 13 1.84 14.48 -13.40
C GLU A 13 2.11 13.19 -12.61
N LYS A 14 2.49 13.31 -11.32
CA LYS A 14 2.73 12.15 -10.44
C LYS A 14 1.49 11.26 -10.35
N ALA A 15 0.32 11.84 -10.10
CA ALA A 15 -0.92 11.06 -10.01
C ALA A 15 -1.27 10.36 -11.33
N GLY A 16 -1.10 11.05 -12.46
CA GLY A 16 -1.29 10.44 -13.78
C GLY A 16 -0.37 9.24 -14.01
N VAL A 17 0.92 9.38 -13.73
CA VAL A 17 1.90 8.28 -13.89
C VAL A 17 1.58 7.11 -12.96
N ILE A 18 1.24 7.37 -11.70
CA ILE A 18 0.90 6.31 -10.74
C ILE A 18 -0.40 5.60 -11.17
N ALA A 19 -1.42 6.34 -11.61
CA ALA A 19 -2.67 5.76 -12.11
C ALA A 19 -2.42 4.83 -13.31
N TYR A 20 -1.61 5.26 -14.28
CA TYR A 20 -1.24 4.43 -15.42
C TYR A 20 -0.42 3.19 -15.02
N LYS A 21 0.50 3.31 -14.04
CA LYS A 21 1.24 2.15 -13.51
C LYS A 21 0.31 1.13 -12.85
N ILE A 22 -0.71 1.57 -12.13
CA ILE A 22 -1.73 0.68 -11.55
C ILE A 22 -2.47 -0.05 -12.67
N ALA A 23 -2.94 0.67 -13.69
CA ALA A 23 -3.69 0.08 -14.80
C ALA A 23 -2.84 -0.94 -15.59
N ALA A 24 -1.59 -0.60 -15.88
CA ALA A 24 -0.66 -1.49 -16.57
C ALA A 24 -0.41 -2.78 -15.77
N HIS A 25 -0.08 -2.66 -14.48
CA HIS A 25 0.13 -3.82 -13.60
C HIS A 25 -1.12 -4.70 -13.49
N ALA A 26 -2.30 -4.10 -13.33
CA ALA A 26 -3.56 -4.83 -13.30
C ALA A 26 -3.80 -5.60 -14.61
N ALA A 27 -3.48 -5.00 -15.76
CA ALA A 27 -3.57 -5.68 -17.05
C ALA A 27 -2.56 -6.85 -17.16
N ASP A 28 -1.33 -6.68 -16.66
CA ASP A 28 -0.32 -7.74 -16.66
C ASP A 28 -0.74 -8.93 -15.79
N VAL A 29 -1.30 -8.68 -14.61
CA VAL A 29 -1.87 -9.73 -13.75
C VAL A 29 -3.03 -10.43 -14.45
N ALA A 30 -3.99 -9.68 -15.03
CA ALA A 30 -5.14 -10.25 -15.72
C ALA A 30 -4.76 -11.09 -16.95
N LYS A 31 -3.69 -10.72 -17.65
CA LYS A 31 -3.12 -11.47 -18.78
C LYS A 31 -2.32 -12.70 -18.34
N GLY A 32 -2.09 -12.88 -17.04
CA GLY A 32 -1.23 -13.95 -16.52
C GLY A 32 0.25 -13.75 -16.88
N HIS A 33 0.72 -12.50 -17.00
CA HIS A 33 2.12 -12.23 -17.28
C HIS A 33 3.00 -12.88 -16.20
N PRO A 34 4.05 -13.64 -16.58
CA PRO A 34 4.94 -14.26 -15.62
C PRO A 34 5.45 -13.25 -14.59
N HIS A 35 5.45 -13.66 -13.32
CA HIS A 35 5.91 -12.88 -12.16
C HIS A 35 5.12 -11.60 -11.83
N ALA A 36 4.10 -11.19 -12.60
CA ALA A 36 3.28 -10.04 -12.24
C ALA A 36 2.62 -10.20 -10.84
N PRO A 37 2.06 -11.37 -10.46
CA PRO A 37 1.48 -11.55 -9.13
C PRO A 37 2.51 -11.49 -7.99
N ALA A 38 3.80 -11.72 -8.27
CA ALA A 38 4.82 -11.83 -7.21
C ALA A 38 4.96 -10.54 -6.39
N ARG A 39 4.75 -9.37 -7.03
CA ARG A 39 4.72 -8.08 -6.34
C ARG A 39 3.54 -7.97 -5.39
N ASP A 40 2.35 -8.37 -5.84
CA ASP A 40 1.13 -8.33 -5.04
C ASP A 40 1.23 -9.30 -3.86
N ASP A 41 1.78 -10.49 -4.09
CA ASP A 41 2.03 -11.49 -3.06
C ASP A 41 3.02 -10.98 -2.01
N ALA A 42 4.13 -10.37 -2.43
CA ALA A 42 5.13 -9.81 -1.52
C ALA A 42 4.54 -8.69 -0.65
N LEU A 43 3.78 -7.78 -1.27
CA LEU A 43 3.13 -6.68 -0.56
C LEU A 43 2.04 -7.20 0.40
N SER A 44 1.26 -8.20 -0.02
CA SER A 44 0.22 -8.82 0.80
C SER A 44 0.81 -9.58 1.99
N LYS A 45 1.93 -10.28 1.80
CA LYS A 45 2.69 -10.92 2.89
C LYS A 45 3.26 -9.90 3.87
N ALA A 46 3.79 -8.77 3.37
CA ALA A 46 4.26 -7.68 4.24
C ALA A 46 3.12 -7.09 5.07
N ARG A 47 1.96 -6.87 4.44
CA ARG A 47 0.74 -6.37 5.09
C ARG A 47 0.23 -7.30 6.18
N PHE A 48 0.12 -8.59 5.89
CA PHE A 48 -0.36 -9.57 6.87
C PHE A 48 0.61 -9.73 8.04
N GLY A 49 1.92 -9.73 7.78
CA GLY A 49 2.96 -9.82 8.81
C GLY A 49 3.30 -8.50 9.50
N PHE A 50 2.49 -7.44 9.32
CA PHE A 50 2.68 -6.11 9.91
C PHE A 50 4.08 -5.51 9.71
N ARG A 51 4.75 -5.86 8.60
CA ARG A 51 6.04 -5.30 8.19
C ARG A 51 5.81 -3.98 7.45
N TRP A 52 5.42 -2.95 8.20
CA TRP A 52 4.98 -1.66 7.66
C TRP A 52 5.97 -1.03 6.67
N LEU A 53 7.25 -0.98 7.04
CA LEU A 53 8.29 -0.40 6.17
C LEU A 53 8.46 -1.18 4.87
N ASP A 54 8.39 -2.51 4.92
CA ASP A 54 8.45 -3.35 3.72
C ASP A 54 7.20 -3.16 2.86
N GLN A 55 6.02 -3.05 3.47
CA GLN A 55 4.78 -2.78 2.75
C GLN A 55 4.85 -1.43 2.01
N PHE A 56 5.38 -0.38 2.64
CA PHE A 56 5.55 0.92 2.00
C PHE A 56 6.57 0.83 0.87
N ALA A 57 7.74 0.22 1.11
CA ALA A 57 8.80 0.06 0.12
C ALA A 57 8.35 -0.72 -1.12
N LEU A 58 7.45 -1.69 -0.96
CA LEU A 58 6.89 -2.47 -2.07
C LEU A 58 5.79 -1.74 -2.84
N SER A 59 5.22 -0.66 -2.31
CA SER A 59 4.13 0.10 -2.94
C SER A 59 4.60 0.88 -4.19
N LEU A 60 3.66 1.40 -4.98
CA LEU A 60 4.00 2.18 -6.19
C LEU A 60 4.47 3.60 -5.83
N ASP A 61 4.15 4.05 -4.63
CA ASP A 61 4.47 5.38 -4.11
C ASP A 61 4.76 5.29 -2.59
N PRO A 62 5.96 4.83 -2.21
CA PRO A 62 6.30 4.51 -0.82
C PRO A 62 6.09 5.65 0.16
N MET A 63 6.48 6.87 -0.24
CA MET A 63 6.40 8.03 0.65
C MET A 63 4.95 8.45 0.91
N THR A 64 4.08 8.38 -0.10
CA THR A 64 2.65 8.67 0.07
C THR A 64 1.97 7.59 0.92
N ALA A 65 2.33 6.31 0.73
CA ALA A 65 1.81 5.24 1.58
C ALA A 65 2.20 5.39 3.05
N MET A 66 3.46 5.78 3.30
CA MET A 66 3.97 6.06 4.64
C MET A 66 3.30 7.28 5.25
N SER A 67 3.21 8.40 4.52
CA SER A 67 2.61 9.64 5.04
C SER A 67 1.16 9.43 5.46
N PHE A 68 0.36 8.70 4.68
CA PHE A 68 -1.04 8.41 5.03
C PHE A 68 -1.17 7.52 6.27
N ASN A 69 -0.21 6.63 6.53
CA ASN A 69 -0.18 5.89 7.79
C ASN A 69 0.16 6.83 8.96
N ASP A 70 1.16 7.68 8.75
CA ASP A 70 1.73 8.57 9.76
C ASP A 70 0.76 9.68 10.18
N GLU A 71 -0.17 10.09 9.32
CA GLU A 71 -1.23 11.07 9.63
C GLU A 71 -1.99 10.75 10.92
N THR A 72 -2.11 9.47 11.25
CA THR A 72 -2.85 9.00 12.44
C THR A 72 -2.00 8.20 13.42
N LEU A 73 -0.84 7.69 12.99
CA LEU A 73 0.05 6.82 13.76
C LEU A 73 1.51 7.29 13.65
N LEU A 74 1.78 8.44 14.27
CA LEU A 74 3.03 9.19 14.19
C LEU A 74 4.25 8.54 14.87
N SER A 75 4.05 7.57 15.77
CA SER A 75 5.16 7.00 16.53
C SER A 75 5.90 5.93 15.72
N GLU A 76 7.23 5.88 15.86
CA GLU A 76 8.05 4.78 15.30
C GLU A 76 7.56 3.41 15.79
N GLY A 77 7.05 3.33 17.02
CA GLY A 77 6.42 2.12 17.56
C GLY A 77 5.18 1.66 16.79
N ALA A 78 4.50 2.55 16.05
CA ALA A 78 3.40 2.16 15.19
C ALA A 78 3.84 1.37 13.96
N LYS A 79 5.11 1.49 13.54
CA LYS A 79 5.67 0.73 12.41
C LYS A 79 5.98 -0.73 12.74
N VAL A 80 5.78 -1.12 13.99
CA VAL A 80 5.80 -2.51 14.46
C VAL A 80 4.46 -2.92 15.08
N ALA A 81 3.42 -2.07 15.00
CA ALA A 81 2.12 -2.37 15.57
C ALA A 81 1.35 -3.37 14.71
N HIS A 82 0.70 -4.34 15.36
CA HIS A 82 -0.16 -5.31 14.67
C HIS A 82 -1.59 -4.78 14.43
N PHE A 83 -1.71 -3.49 14.10
CA PHE A 83 -2.97 -2.83 13.75
C PHE A 83 -2.70 -1.49 13.05
N CYS A 84 -3.72 -0.92 12.42
CA CYS A 84 -3.72 0.47 11.95
C CYS A 84 -4.86 1.26 12.60
N SER A 85 -4.90 2.56 12.34
CA SER A 85 -5.93 3.47 12.87
C SER A 85 -7.35 3.14 12.41
N MET A 86 -7.53 2.43 11.30
CA MET A 86 -8.87 2.09 10.80
C MET A 86 -9.66 1.16 11.73
N CYS A 87 -9.01 0.14 12.30
CA CYS A 87 -9.67 -0.87 13.15
C CYS A 87 -9.19 -0.84 14.60
N GLY A 88 -8.03 -0.23 14.85
CA GLY A 88 -7.40 -0.22 16.17
C GLY A 88 -6.96 -1.62 16.63
N PRO A 89 -6.43 -1.72 17.86
CA PRO A 89 -5.78 -2.92 18.36
C PRO A 89 -6.73 -4.10 18.61
N LYS A 90 -8.04 -3.85 18.80
CA LYS A 90 -9.00 -4.88 19.21
C LYS A 90 -9.79 -5.50 18.06
N PHE A 91 -9.87 -4.83 16.91
CA PHE A 91 -10.75 -5.21 15.81
C PHE A 91 -10.02 -5.43 14.49
N CYS A 92 -8.69 -5.49 14.51
CA CYS A 92 -7.91 -5.78 13.31
C CYS A 92 -8.13 -7.24 12.88
N SER A 93 -8.72 -7.45 11.70
CA SER A 93 -9.02 -8.79 11.17
C SER A 93 -7.78 -9.65 10.96
N MET A 94 -6.67 -9.06 10.50
CA MET A 94 -5.40 -9.78 10.31
C MET A 94 -4.79 -10.24 11.63
N LYS A 95 -4.85 -9.38 12.67
CA LYS A 95 -4.44 -9.72 14.04
C LYS A 95 -5.25 -10.90 14.58
N ILE A 96 -6.58 -10.81 14.48
CA ILE A 96 -7.48 -11.86 14.94
C ILE A 96 -7.20 -13.17 14.18
N THR A 97 -6.91 -13.10 12.88
CA THR A 97 -6.55 -14.28 12.07
C THR A 97 -5.22 -14.89 12.52
N GLU A 98 -4.21 -14.07 12.82
CA GLU A 98 -2.93 -14.50 13.40
C GLU A 98 -3.13 -15.20 14.77
N ASP A 99 -3.98 -14.64 15.63
CA ASP A 99 -4.26 -15.19 16.96
C ASP A 99 -5.05 -16.51 16.91
N VAL A 100 -5.91 -16.71 15.90
CA VAL A 100 -6.67 -17.96 15.69
C VAL A 100 -5.84 -19.04 14.98
N GLY A 101 -4.89 -18.64 14.14
CA GLY A 101 -4.06 -19.56 13.36
C GLY A 101 -2.84 -20.13 14.10
N ASN A 102 -2.53 -19.61 15.29
CA ASN A 102 -1.54 -20.13 16.25
C ASN A 102 -2.17 -21.04 17.30
#